data_AF-A0A1B8XS68-F1
#
_entry.id   AF-A0A1B8XS68-F1
#
_cell.length_a   1.000
_cell.length_b   1.000
_cell.length_c   1.000
_cell.angle_alpha   90.00
_cell.angle_beta   90.00
_cell.angle_gamma   90.00
#
_symmetry.space_group_name_H-M   'P 1'
#
loop_
_entity.id
_entity.type
_entity.pdbx_description
1 polymer ?
#
loop_
_entity_poly.entity_id
_entity_poly.type
_entity_poly.pdbx_seq_one_letter_code
_entity_poly.pdbx_strand_id
1 'polypeptide(L)' 'MYNFTHFAVSLNELDKDMKGILAPTDCRLRPDIRGMENGDMDLAGNEKERLEEKQRASRRERAKNNEEWQTR' A
#
# COMPACT_ATOMS: atom_id res chain seq x y z
N MET A 1 -9.31 15.90 9.00
CA MET A 1 -7.92 15.37 8.94
C MET A 1 -7.64 14.71 10.28
N TYR A 2 -7.11 13.48 10.30
CA TYR A 2 -7.09 12.52 11.43
C TYR A 2 -6.30 12.93 12.69
N ASN A 3 -6.32 14.20 13.09
CA ASN A 3 -5.53 14.78 14.19
C ASN A 3 -4.03 14.51 14.06
N PHE A 4 -3.53 14.54 12.83
CA PHE A 4 -2.12 14.32 12.53
C PHE A 4 -1.26 15.52 12.90
N THR A 5 -0.05 15.23 13.37
CA THR A 5 1.01 16.24 13.51
C THR A 5 1.48 16.67 12.12
N HIS A 6 2.09 17.86 12.01
CA HIS A 6 2.68 18.31 10.75
C HIS A 6 3.67 17.30 10.16
N PHE A 7 4.46 16.64 11.01
CA PHE A 7 5.37 15.58 10.59
C PHE A 7 4.63 14.36 10.03
N ALA A 8 3.54 13.93 10.67
CA ALA A 8 2.78 12.77 10.18
C ALA A 8 2.13 13.03 8.82
N VAL A 9 1.73 14.27 8.54
CA VAL A 9 1.16 14.66 7.24
C VAL A 9 2.19 14.51 6.11
N SER A 10 3.47 14.81 6.34
CA SER A 10 4.50 14.72 5.30
C SER A 10 4.96 13.29 4.99
N LEU A 11 4.64 12.30 5.83
CA LEU A 11 5.10 10.92 5.64
C LEU A 11 4.60 10.30 4.33
N ASN A 12 3.35 10.57 3.95
CA ASN A 12 2.69 9.97 2.78
C ASN A 12 2.64 10.89 1.55
N GLU A 13 3.28 12.06 1.62
CA GLU A 13 3.43 12.95 0.48
C GLU A 13 4.23 12.25 -0.63
N LEU A 14 3.73 12.32 -1.87
CA LEU A 14 4.33 11.70 -3.03
C LEU A 14 4.55 12.74 -4.11
N ASP A 15 5.79 13.19 -4.26
CA ASP A 15 6.18 14.08 -5.34
C ASP A 15 6.32 13.31 -6.67
N LYS A 16 6.13 14.01 -7.80
CA LYS A 16 6.30 13.45 -9.15
C LYS A 16 7.70 12.93 -9.37
N ASP A 17 8.71 13.61 -8.84
CA ASP A 17 10.12 13.23 -8.98
C ASP A 17 10.46 11.96 -8.18
N MET A 18 9.69 11.64 -7.14
CA MET A 18 9.89 10.44 -6.34
C MET A 18 9.44 9.16 -7.07
N LYS A 19 8.48 9.24 -8.00
CA LYS A 19 7.90 8.06 -8.66
C LYS A 19 8.91 7.24 -9.48
N GLY A 20 10.00 7.86 -9.94
CA GLY A 20 11.07 7.18 -10.68
C GLY A 20 12.17 6.58 -9.80
N ILE A 21 12.19 6.90 -8.50
CA ILE A 21 13.27 6.54 -7.57
C ILE A 21 12.79 5.54 -6.52
N LEU A 22 11.53 5.65 -6.10
CA LEU A 22 10.96 4.77 -5.07
C LEU A 22 10.86 3.33 -5.57
N ALA A 23 11.15 2.40 -4.66
CA ALA A 23 10.87 0.99 -4.91
C ALA A 23 9.35 0.80 -5.15
N PRO A 24 8.92 -0.13 -6.01
CA PRO A 24 7.51 -0.42 -6.23
C PRO A 24 6.74 -0.84 -4.96
N THR A 25 7.45 -1.21 -3.90
CA THR A 25 6.92 -1.62 -2.60
C THR A 25 6.79 -0.48 -1.58
N ASP A 26 7.20 0.75 -1.92
CA ASP A 26 7.05 1.91 -1.04
C ASP A 26 5.57 2.19 -0.76
N CYS A 27 5.22 2.47 0.49
CA CYS A 27 3.82 2.61 0.92
C CYS A 27 3.12 3.84 0.33
N ARG A 28 3.86 4.86 -0.13
CA ARG A 28 3.27 6.04 -0.80
C ARG A 28 2.57 5.70 -2.11
N LEU A 29 2.95 4.56 -2.70
CA LEU A 29 2.38 4.02 -3.95
C LEU A 29 1.15 3.12 -3.69
N ARG A 30 0.76 2.92 -2.42
CA ARG A 30 -0.33 2.02 -2.06
C ARG A 30 -1.70 2.68 -2.39
N PRO A 31 -2.48 2.12 -3.33
CA PRO A 31 -3.64 2.80 -3.91
C PRO A 31 -4.83 2.96 -2.95
N ASP A 32 -5.01 2.03 -2.01
CA ASP A 32 -6.07 2.10 -0.98
C ASP A 32 -5.86 3.28 -0.02
N ILE A 33 -4.62 3.48 0.46
CA ILE A 33 -4.26 4.62 1.31
C ILE A 33 -4.44 5.94 0.54
N ARG A 34 -4.04 5.98 -0.73
CA ARG A 34 -4.19 7.19 -1.57
C ARG A 34 -5.66 7.52 -1.84
N GLY A 35 -6.49 6.52 -2.11
CA GLY A 35 -7.94 6.70 -2.27
C GLY A 35 -8.55 7.33 -1.01
N MET A 36 -8.21 6.78 0.16
CA MET A 36 -8.71 7.29 1.44
C MET A 36 -8.23 8.72 1.72
N GLU A 37 -6.96 9.03 1.46
CA GLU A 37 -6.41 10.37 1.65
C GLU A 37 -7.06 11.42 0.74
N ASN A 38 -7.41 11.04 -0.50
CA ASN A 38 -8.13 11.88 -1.45
C ASN A 38 -9.64 11.99 -1.16
N GLY A 39 -10.15 11.25 -0.16
CA GLY A 39 -11.57 11.21 0.19
C GLY A 39 -12.43 10.27 -0.66
N ASP A 40 -11.82 9.49 -1.56
CA ASP A 40 -12.51 8.48 -2.38
C ASP A 40 -12.59 7.15 -1.61
N MET A 41 -13.63 7.02 -0.79
CA MET A 41 -13.83 5.86 0.08
C MET A 41 -14.20 4.59 -0.69
N ASP A 42 -14.88 4.72 -1.83
CA ASP A 42 -15.27 3.57 -2.66
C ASP A 42 -14.03 2.98 -3.33
N LEU A 43 -13.17 3.82 -3.91
CA LEU A 43 -11.88 3.39 -4.46
C LEU A 43 -11.01 2.77 -3.36
N ALA A 44 -10.93 3.40 -2.19
CA ALA A 44 -10.14 2.89 -1.07
C ALA A 44 -10.60 1.50 -0.63
N GLY A 45 -11.91 1.28 -0.52
CA GLY A 45 -12.50 -0.01 -0.17
C GLY A 45 -12.15 -1.10 -1.18
N ASN A 46 -12.39 -0.83 -2.46
CA ASN A 46 -12.12 -1.77 -3.56
C ASN A 46 -10.62 -2.14 -3.65
N GLU A 47 -9.74 -1.15 -3.57
CA GLU A 47 -8.30 -1.38 -3.65
C GLU A 47 -7.76 -2.12 -2.41
N LYS A 48 -8.34 -1.86 -1.23
CA LYS A 48 -7.99 -2.59 0.00
C LYS A 48 -8.31 -4.06 -0.14
N GLU A 49 -9.53 -4.39 -0.57
CA GLU A 49 -9.96 -5.78 -0.79
C GLU A 49 -9.03 -6.49 -1.78
N ARG A 50 -8.78 -5.87 -2.94
CA ARG A 50 -7.90 -6.40 -3.99
C ARG A 50 -6.48 -6.70 -3.47
N LEU A 51 -5.89 -5.80 -2.68
CA LEU A 51 -4.55 -5.96 -2.14
C LEU A 51 -4.48 -7.07 -1.09
N GLU A 52 -5.43 -7.10 -0.15
CA GLU A 52 -5.45 -8.14 0.89
C GLU A 52 -5.72 -9.52 0.31
N GLU A 53 -6.61 -9.64 -0.68
CA GLU A 53 -6.85 -10.89 -1.39
C GLU A 53 -5.60 -11.39 -2.12
N LYS A 54 -4.89 -10.49 -2.81
CA LYS A 54 -3.62 -10.81 -3.47
C LYS A 54 -2.58 -11.31 -2.45
N GLN A 55 -2.49 -10.67 -1.27
CA GLN A 55 -1.58 -11.11 -0.22
C GLN A 55 -1.97 -12.49 0.34
N ARG A 56 -3.26 -12.72 0.59
CA ARG A 56 -3.79 -14.02 1.05
C ARG A 56 -3.54 -15.12 0.02
N ALA A 57 -3.76 -14.84 -1.26
CA ALA A 57 -3.48 -15.77 -2.37
C ALA A 57 -1.99 -16.14 -2.42
N SER A 58 -1.10 -15.14 -2.43
CA SER A 58 0.36 -15.36 -2.46
C SER A 58 0.85 -16.16 -1.25
N ARG A 59 0.27 -15.94 -0.06
CA ARG A 59 0.57 -16.75 1.14
C ARG A 59 0.11 -18.21 0.98
N ARG A 60 -1.08 -18.44 0.42
CA ARG A 60 -1.59 -19.80 0.16
C ARG A 60 -0.72 -20.55 -0.86
N GLU A 61 -0.26 -19.87 -1.91
CA GLU A 61 0.63 -20.45 -2.91
C GLU A 61 1.98 -20.85 -2.31
N ARG A 62 2.63 -19.95 -1.55
CA ARG A 62 3.88 -20.29 -0.85
C ARG A 62 3.72 -21.49 0.09
N ALA A 63 2.64 -21.53 0.86
CA ALA A 63 2.36 -22.65 1.76
C ALA A 63 2.14 -23.96 1.01
N LYS A 64 1.46 -23.94 -0.15
CA LYS A 64 1.27 -25.11 -1.02
C LYS A 64 2.59 -25.63 -1.58
N ASN A 65 3.51 -24.73 -1.91
CA ASN A 65 4.83 -25.07 -2.44
C ASN A 65 5.86 -25.37 -1.34
N ASN A 66 5.48 -25.27 -0.06
CA ASN A 66 6.39 -25.39 1.09
C ASN A 66 7.58 -24.42 1.03
N GLU A 67 7.34 -23.22 0.48
CA GLU A 67 8.32 -22.14 0.34
C GLU A 67 8.26 -21.18 1.55
N GLU A 68 9.41 -20.85 2.13
CA GLU A 68 9.51 -19.83 3.17
C GLU A 68 9.57 -18.42 2.58
N TRP A 69 8.99 -17.45 3.30
CA TRP A 69 9.10 -16.04 2.94
C TRP A 69 10.49 -15.52 3.30
N GLN A 70 11.15 -14.86 2.35
CA GLN A 70 12.41 -14.16 2.56
C GLN A 70 12.21 -12.65 2.49
N THR A 71 12.66 -11.94 3.52
CA THR A 71 12.70 -10.48 3.52
C THR A 71 13.77 -10.00 2.54
N ARG A 72 13.41 -8.99 1.75
CA ARG A 72 14.32 -8.32 0.80
C ARG A 72 15.22 -7.33 1.51
#